data_AF-A0A6B3NZ90-F1
#
_entry.id   AF-A0A6B3NZ90-F1
#
_cell.length_a   1.000
_cell.length_b   1.000
_cell.length_c   1.000
_cell.angle_alpha   90.00
_cell.angle_beta   90.00
_cell.angle_gamma   90.00
#
_symmetry.space_group_name_H-M   'P 1'
#
loop_
_entity.id
_entity.type
_entity.pdbx_description
1 polymer ?
#
loop_
_entity_poly.entity_id
_entity_poly.type
_entity_poly.pdbx_seq_one_letter_code
_entity_poly.pdbx_strand_id
1 'polypeptide(L)'
;MLIDVASPQKIKKSVKAVGRLYDFYMIVEKGRALTPEQLERMVLRFLEARQFGDIHLGWTPVGRNTAIDDYRYALEFTDFAAGNFDHTPINPIEMKLISDLGIKEQQTLNSKMAIKKTWDRNFQLQQFTQEARGIVATRTNRTPRKKNKKNRIPKHFPADKVLELIRAASSTRDKLFLLLLFFGGLRKSEPFHLYVTDIRIRNGVAVVRLADPVEGVHEWDEKYVGKQKGTRLEFLQQRYNLGPRNKLDPSHPLHAGW
;
A
#
# COMPACT_ATOMS: atom_id res chain seq x y z
N MET A 1 -1.94 19.34 13.63
CA MET A 1 -1.93 17.91 13.24
C MET A 1 -2.37 17.83 11.80
N LEU A 2 -1.46 17.54 10.87
CA LEU A 2 -1.84 17.17 9.51
C LEU A 2 -2.61 15.85 9.65
N ILE A 3 -3.92 15.87 9.38
CA ILE A 3 -4.70 14.65 9.25
C ILE A 3 -4.10 13.96 8.03
N ASP A 4 -3.26 12.95 8.27
CA ASP A 4 -2.66 12.14 7.23
C ASP A 4 -3.83 11.48 6.48
N VAL A 5 -4.24 12.07 5.35
CA VAL A 5 -5.44 11.65 4.63
C VAL A 5 -5.18 10.24 4.14
N ALA A 6 -5.75 9.28 4.86
CA ALA A 6 -5.55 7.87 4.56
C ALA A 6 -5.85 7.60 3.09
N SER A 7 -4.96 6.86 2.41
CA SER A 7 -5.15 6.49 1.01
C SER A 7 -6.57 5.95 0.78
N PRO A 8 -7.26 6.32 -0.31
CA PRO A 8 -8.63 5.85 -0.59
C PRO A 8 -8.79 4.32 -0.51
N GLN A 9 -7.74 3.58 -0.87
CA GLN A 9 -7.71 2.13 -0.74
C GLN A 9 -7.71 1.64 0.72
N LYS A 10 -7.00 2.34 1.60
CA LYS A 10 -6.98 2.04 3.04
C LYS A 10 -8.37 2.29 3.63
N ILE A 11 -8.98 3.45 3.33
CA ILE A 11 -10.34 3.78 3.78
C ILE A 11 -11.34 2.70 3.34
N LYS A 12 -11.30 2.31 2.06
CA LYS A 12 -12.17 1.24 1.53
C LYS A 12 -12.00 -0.09 2.27
N LYS A 13 -10.77 -0.46 2.66
CA LYS A 13 -10.51 -1.67 3.44
C LYS A 13 -11.00 -1.54 4.88
N SER A 14 -10.75 -0.41 5.53
CA SER A 14 -11.21 -0.13 6.89
C SER A 14 -12.73 -0.18 6.98
N VAL A 15 -13.46 0.51 6.09
CA VAL A 15 -14.93 0.51 6.06
C VAL A 15 -15.48 -0.91 5.83
N LYS A 16 -14.87 -1.69 4.93
CA LYS A 16 -15.26 -3.09 4.73
C LYS A 16 -15.06 -3.96 5.97
N ALA A 17 -13.97 -3.77 6.70
CA ALA A 17 -13.70 -4.51 7.93
C ALA A 17 -14.70 -4.14 9.03
N VAL A 18 -15.02 -2.85 9.17
CA VAL A 18 -16.04 -2.38 10.13
C VAL A 18 -17.42 -2.91 9.78
N GLY A 19 -17.82 -2.89 8.50
CA GLY A 19 -19.09 -3.47 8.06
C GLY A 19 -19.19 -4.96 8.39
N ARG A 20 -18.11 -5.73 8.17
CA ARG A 20 -18.07 -7.15 8.56
C ARG A 20 -18.15 -7.35 10.07
N LEU A 21 -17.48 -6.51 10.86
CA LEU A 21 -17.58 -6.58 12.32
C LEU A 21 -19.02 -6.33 12.78
N TYR A 22 -19.70 -5.36 12.15
CA TYR A 22 -21.11 -5.08 12.42
C TYR A 22 -22.00 -6.27 12.05
N ASP A 23 -21.82 -6.87 10.88
CA ASP A 23 -22.56 -8.07 10.46
C ASP A 23 -22.36 -9.23 11.46
N PHE A 24 -21.11 -9.45 11.89
CA PHE A 24 -20.77 -10.44 12.91
C PHE A 24 -21.49 -10.17 14.23
N TYR A 25 -21.48 -8.93 14.70
CA TYR A 25 -22.16 -8.52 15.92
C TYR A 25 -23.69 -8.69 15.83
N MET A 26 -24.30 -8.30 14.71
CA MET A 26 -25.76 -8.38 14.56
C MET A 26 -26.26 -9.81 14.38
N ILE A 27 -25.57 -10.62 13.58
CA ILE A 27 -26.04 -11.96 13.20
C ILE A 27 -25.59 -13.02 14.20
N VAL A 28 -24.31 -13.02 14.59
CA VAL A 28 -23.73 -14.06 15.46
C VAL A 28 -23.94 -13.72 16.93
N GLU A 29 -23.68 -12.47 17.33
CA GLU A 29 -23.87 -12.02 18.72
C GLU A 29 -25.31 -11.55 19.03
N LYS A 30 -26.18 -11.52 18.01
CA LYS A 30 -27.60 -11.13 18.11
C LYS A 30 -27.81 -9.72 18.68
N GLY A 31 -26.85 -8.82 18.50
CA GLY A 31 -26.97 -7.42 18.94
C GLY A 31 -27.07 -7.23 20.46
N ARG A 32 -26.59 -8.18 21.27
CA ARG A 32 -26.62 -8.08 22.73
C ARG A 32 -25.70 -6.97 23.24
N ALA A 33 -26.10 -6.28 24.32
CA ALA A 33 -25.20 -5.36 25.01
C ALA A 33 -24.00 -6.13 25.60
N LEU A 34 -22.79 -5.67 25.30
CA LEU A 34 -21.54 -6.32 25.69
C LEU A 34 -20.82 -5.47 26.74
N THR A 35 -20.28 -6.12 27.78
CA THR A 35 -19.29 -5.50 28.67
C THR A 35 -17.95 -5.33 27.94
N PRO A 36 -17.02 -4.49 28.43
CA PRO A 36 -15.70 -4.32 27.81
C PRO A 36 -14.94 -5.65 27.61
N GLU A 37 -15.01 -6.58 28.57
CA GLU A 37 -14.34 -7.88 28.44
C GLU A 37 -15.04 -8.78 27.41
N GLN A 38 -16.37 -8.72 27.34
CA GLN A 38 -17.14 -9.48 26.36
C GLN A 38 -16.89 -8.97 24.94
N LEU A 39 -16.71 -7.65 24.80
CA LEU A 39 -16.39 -6.98 23.56
C LEU A 39 -14.99 -7.36 23.07
N GLU A 40 -14.00 -7.48 23.96
CA GLU A 40 -12.68 -8.02 23.62
C GLU A 40 -12.75 -9.45 23.08
N ARG A 41 -13.47 -10.32 23.79
CA ARG A 41 -13.69 -11.71 23.35
C ARG A 41 -14.47 -11.78 22.04
N MET A 42 -15.36 -10.84 21.77
CA MET A 42 -16.11 -10.75 20.52
C MET A 42 -15.19 -10.40 19.34
N VAL A 43 -14.27 -9.43 19.52
CA VAL A 43 -13.31 -9.04 18.47
C VAL A 43 -12.29 -10.17 18.21
N LEU A 44 -11.92 -10.97 19.21
CA LEU A 44 -11.12 -12.19 19.02
C LEU A 44 -11.88 -13.28 18.26
N ARG A 45 -13.16 -13.54 18.59
CA ARG A 45 -14.00 -14.49 17.85
C ARG A 45 -14.25 -14.03 16.41
N PHE A 46 -14.36 -12.73 16.18
CA PHE A 46 -14.41 -12.17 14.83
C PHE A 46 -13.14 -12.54 14.02
N LEU A 47 -11.95 -12.45 14.62
CA LEU A 47 -10.71 -12.88 13.95
C LEU A 47 -10.74 -14.38 13.60
N GLU A 48 -11.24 -15.22 14.50
CA GLU A 48 -11.37 -16.67 14.28
C GLU A 48 -12.36 -16.96 13.14
N ALA A 49 -13.54 -16.33 13.15
CA ALA A 49 -14.54 -16.44 12.09
C ALA A 49 -14.00 -16.00 10.73
N ARG A 50 -13.15 -14.97 10.68
CA ARG A 50 -12.47 -14.59 9.43
C ARG A 50 -11.44 -15.65 8.99
N GLN A 51 -10.68 -16.20 9.93
CA GLN A 51 -9.62 -17.17 9.61
C GLN A 51 -10.18 -18.53 9.15
N PHE A 52 -11.23 -19.02 9.81
CA PHE A 52 -11.78 -20.36 9.59
C PHE A 52 -13.10 -20.38 8.81
N GLY A 53 -13.66 -19.21 8.52
CA GLY A 53 -14.99 -19.08 7.94
C GLY A 53 -16.08 -19.20 8.99
N ASP A 54 -17.28 -18.76 8.63
CA ASP A 54 -18.46 -18.84 9.48
C ASP A 54 -19.69 -19.14 8.60
N ILE A 55 -20.43 -20.19 8.97
CA ILE A 55 -21.58 -20.69 8.21
C ILE A 55 -22.77 -19.72 8.31
N HIS A 56 -22.99 -19.12 9.48
CA HIS A 56 -24.12 -18.21 9.71
C HIS A 56 -23.99 -16.92 8.91
N LEU A 57 -22.75 -16.50 8.63
CA LEU A 57 -22.44 -15.32 7.82
C LEU A 57 -22.19 -15.64 6.34
N GLY A 58 -22.19 -16.92 5.95
CA GLY A 58 -21.80 -17.36 4.62
C GLY A 58 -20.34 -16.99 4.28
N TRP A 59 -19.49 -16.79 5.29
CA TRP A 59 -18.11 -16.37 5.10
C TRP A 59 -17.22 -17.57 4.82
N THR A 60 -16.54 -17.53 3.66
CA THR A 60 -15.46 -18.46 3.37
C THR A 60 -14.20 -18.11 4.18
N PRO A 61 -13.39 -19.11 4.58
CA PRO A 61 -12.12 -18.87 5.27
C PRO A 61 -11.19 -17.96 4.46
N VAL A 62 -10.55 -16.99 5.11
CA VAL A 62 -9.51 -16.17 4.47
C VAL A 62 -8.12 -16.41 5.02
N GLY A 63 -7.11 -16.06 4.24
CA GLY A 63 -5.71 -16.16 4.67
C GLY A 63 -5.46 -15.40 5.98
N ARG A 64 -4.68 -15.99 6.88
CA ARG A 64 -4.40 -15.44 8.22
C ARG A 64 -3.96 -13.97 8.22
N ASN A 65 -3.15 -13.55 7.25
CA ASN A 65 -2.73 -12.15 7.16
C ASN A 65 -3.90 -11.21 6.87
N THR A 66 -4.82 -11.61 5.99
CA THR A 66 -6.04 -10.86 5.69
C THR A 66 -6.96 -10.78 6.90
N ALA A 67 -7.14 -11.88 7.64
CA ALA A 67 -7.92 -11.89 8.88
C ALA A 67 -7.29 -10.96 9.95
N ILE A 68 -5.96 -10.99 10.11
CA ILE A 68 -5.24 -10.08 11.02
C ILE A 68 -5.38 -8.62 10.59
N ASP A 69 -5.33 -8.34 9.28
CA ASP A 69 -5.50 -6.98 8.78
C ASP A 69 -6.95 -6.49 9.02
N ASP A 70 -7.98 -7.32 8.78
CA ASP A 70 -9.39 -7.03 9.12
C ASP A 70 -9.56 -6.76 10.63
N TYR A 71 -8.96 -7.59 11.49
CA TYR A 71 -8.96 -7.42 12.95
C TYR A 71 -8.31 -6.12 13.40
N ARG A 72 -7.20 -5.71 12.76
CA ARG A 72 -6.54 -4.43 13.07
C ARG A 72 -7.41 -3.24 12.71
N TYR A 73 -8.09 -3.29 11.57
CA TYR A 73 -9.02 -2.23 11.20
C TYR A 73 -10.21 -2.14 12.16
N ALA A 74 -10.72 -3.27 12.65
CA ALA A 74 -11.73 -3.30 13.71
C ALA A 74 -11.22 -2.63 15.00
N LEU A 75 -9.99 -2.94 15.43
CA LEU A 75 -9.38 -2.32 16.60
C LEU A 75 -9.06 -0.82 16.43
N GLU A 76 -8.71 -0.38 15.22
CA GLU A 76 -8.55 1.05 14.92
C GLU A 76 -9.90 1.78 15.03
N PHE A 77 -10.98 1.14 14.57
CA PHE A 77 -12.33 1.69 14.70
C PHE A 77 -12.78 1.78 16.16
N THR A 78 -12.47 0.79 16.99
CA THR A 78 -12.84 0.83 18.41
C THR A 78 -12.08 1.90 19.18
N ASP A 79 -10.81 2.14 18.83
CA ASP A 79 -10.04 3.26 19.39
C ASP A 79 -10.62 4.61 18.93
N PHE A 80 -11.02 4.71 17.65
CA PHE A 80 -11.72 5.90 17.14
C PHE A 80 -13.04 6.12 17.88
N ALA A 81 -13.82 5.07 18.13
CA ALA A 81 -15.08 5.19 18.85
C ALA A 81 -14.86 5.60 20.31
N ALA A 82 -13.83 5.08 20.96
CA ALA A 82 -13.45 5.48 22.31
C ALA A 82 -13.10 6.98 22.41
N GLY A 83 -12.37 7.51 21.43
CA GLY A 83 -11.98 8.92 21.44
C GLY A 83 -13.08 9.92 21.05
N ASN A 84 -14.15 9.48 20.40
CA ASN A 84 -15.21 10.38 19.89
C ASN A 84 -16.58 10.18 20.53
N PHE A 85 -16.86 9.02 21.14
CA PHE A 85 -18.19 8.65 21.65
C PHE A 85 -18.15 8.11 23.09
N ASP A 86 -17.13 8.47 23.88
CA ASP A 86 -16.98 8.10 25.30
C ASP A 86 -17.06 6.58 25.57
N HIS A 87 -16.52 5.77 24.65
CA HIS A 87 -16.43 4.32 24.82
C HIS A 87 -15.10 3.88 25.43
N THR A 88 -15.08 2.74 26.14
CA THR A 88 -13.84 2.14 26.63
C THR A 88 -13.09 1.45 25.48
N PRO A 89 -11.79 1.72 25.28
CA PRO A 89 -11.01 1.06 24.25
C PRO A 89 -10.72 -0.40 24.62
N ILE A 90 -10.86 -1.32 23.67
CA ILE A 90 -10.79 -2.78 23.90
C ILE A 90 -9.35 -3.31 23.93
N ASN A 91 -8.40 -2.59 23.31
CA ASN A 91 -6.99 -2.97 23.29
C ASN A 91 -6.11 -1.77 22.89
N PRO A 92 -6.17 -0.64 23.62
CA PRO A 92 -5.60 0.63 23.17
C PRO A 92 -4.11 0.54 22.84
N ILE A 93 -3.65 1.49 22.03
CA ILE A 93 -2.22 1.66 21.79
C ILE A 93 -1.59 2.32 23.02
N GLU A 94 -0.72 1.59 23.71
CA GLU A 94 0.02 2.07 24.88
C GLU A 94 1.46 2.43 24.49
N MET A 95 2.00 3.47 25.13
CA MET A 95 3.41 3.82 25.00
C MET A 95 4.21 3.02 26.02
N LYS A 96 5.07 2.11 25.55
CA LYS A 96 5.90 1.26 26.41
C LYS A 96 7.37 1.56 26.19
N LEU A 97 8.15 1.48 27.27
CA LEU A 97 9.60 1.49 27.17
C LEU A 97 10.06 0.15 26.58
N ILE A 98 11.07 0.18 25.71
CA ILE A 98 11.60 -1.02 25.05
C ILE A 98 12.14 -2.03 26.07
N SER A 99 12.63 -1.56 27.22
CA SER A 99 13.06 -2.40 28.34
C SER A 99 11.93 -3.20 28.97
N ASP A 100 10.69 -2.70 28.90
CA ASP A 100 9.53 -3.31 29.54
C ASP A 100 8.89 -4.37 28.64
N LEU A 101 9.37 -4.48 27.40
CA LEU A 101 8.92 -5.49 26.45
C LEU A 101 9.61 -6.83 26.71
N GLY A 102 8.97 -7.90 26.26
CA GLY A 102 9.60 -9.22 26.28
C GLY A 102 10.89 -9.27 25.45
N ILE A 103 11.85 -10.09 25.87
CA ILE A 103 13.20 -10.22 25.27
C ILE A 103 13.13 -10.39 23.73
N LYS A 104 12.21 -11.22 23.23
CA LYS A 104 12.04 -11.46 21.79
C LYS A 104 11.60 -10.20 21.02
N GLU A 105 10.79 -9.36 21.64
CA GLU A 105 10.32 -8.11 21.05
C GLU A 105 11.43 -7.08 21.02
N GLN A 106 12.17 -6.94 22.13
CA GLN A 106 13.37 -6.10 22.22
C GLN A 106 14.40 -6.48 21.14
N GLN A 107 14.72 -7.77 21.01
CA GLN A 107 15.60 -8.27 19.93
C GLN A 107 15.07 -7.95 18.53
N THR A 108 13.75 -8.05 18.33
CA THR A 108 13.13 -7.73 17.04
C THR A 108 13.21 -6.24 16.72
N LEU A 109 13.05 -5.35 17.70
CA LEU A 109 13.21 -3.91 17.52
C LEU A 109 14.68 -3.54 17.26
N ASN A 110 15.60 -4.09 18.05
CA ASN A 110 17.04 -3.85 17.88
C ASN A 110 17.55 -4.32 16.52
N SER A 111 17.12 -5.50 16.05
CA SER A 111 17.48 -5.98 14.72
C SER A 111 16.90 -5.12 13.59
N LYS A 112 15.66 -4.61 13.73
CA LYS A 112 15.10 -3.63 12.79
C LYS A 112 15.92 -2.34 12.75
N MET A 113 16.31 -1.81 13.91
CA MET A 113 17.13 -0.60 14.02
C MET A 113 18.52 -0.80 13.40
N ALA A 114 19.16 -1.95 13.65
CA ALA A 114 20.44 -2.31 13.04
C ALA A 114 20.35 -2.41 11.52
N ILE A 115 19.29 -3.01 10.98
CA ILE A 115 19.03 -3.05 9.53
C ILE A 115 18.78 -1.63 9.01
N LYS A 116 17.96 -0.82 9.67
CA LYS A 116 17.66 0.55 9.23
C LYS A 116 18.94 1.39 9.11
N LYS A 117 19.88 1.23 10.05
CA LYS A 117 21.19 1.90 10.03
C LYS A 117 21.99 1.65 8.74
N THR A 118 21.81 0.52 8.05
CA THR A 118 22.60 0.19 6.86
C THR A 118 22.06 0.79 5.56
N TRP A 119 20.75 1.00 5.43
CA TRP A 119 20.14 1.43 4.17
C TRP A 119 19.43 2.79 4.24
N ASP A 120 19.05 3.26 5.43
CA ASP A 120 18.40 4.56 5.60
C ASP A 120 19.45 5.69 5.59
N ARG A 121 19.46 6.46 4.50
CA ARG A 121 20.37 7.61 4.34
C ARG A 121 20.15 8.69 5.40
N ASN A 122 18.95 8.76 5.97
CA ASN A 122 18.58 9.74 6.98
C ASN A 122 18.61 9.16 8.40
N PHE A 123 19.32 8.04 8.63
CA PHE A 123 19.36 7.39 9.93
C PHE A 123 19.83 8.32 11.07
N GLN A 124 20.63 9.36 10.78
CA GLN A 124 21.03 10.38 11.76
C GLN A 124 19.84 11.09 12.40
N LEU A 125 18.71 11.23 11.70
CA LEU A 125 17.48 11.82 12.24
C LEU A 125 16.75 10.87 13.20
N GLN A 126 17.08 9.58 13.19
CA GLN A 126 16.43 8.57 14.03
C GLN A 126 16.57 8.92 15.52
N GLN A 127 17.67 9.55 15.95
CA GLN A 127 17.89 9.94 17.35
C GLN A 127 16.81 10.87 17.93
N PHE A 128 16.12 11.63 17.08
CA PHE A 128 15.04 12.53 17.50
C PHE A 128 13.67 11.83 17.62
N THR A 129 13.58 10.56 17.21
CA THR A 129 12.35 9.78 17.28
C THR A 129 12.12 9.20 18.68
N GLN A 130 10.85 8.97 19.04
CA GLN A 130 10.50 8.27 20.28
C GLN A 130 11.11 6.86 20.33
N GLU A 131 11.18 6.16 19.20
CA GLU A 131 11.79 4.83 19.10
C GLU A 131 13.26 4.83 19.52
N ALA A 132 14.03 5.85 19.13
CA ALA A 132 15.43 5.97 19.54
C ALA A 132 15.59 6.34 21.02
N ARG A 133 14.61 7.02 21.61
CA ARG A 133 14.51 7.25 23.06
C ARG A 133 14.03 6.02 23.82
N GLY A 134 13.86 4.89 23.14
CA GLY A 134 13.43 3.63 23.74
C GLY A 134 11.93 3.55 23.96
N ILE A 135 11.11 4.42 23.38
CA ILE A 135 9.66 4.42 23.58
C ILE A 135 8.98 3.90 22.30
N VAL A 136 8.10 2.91 22.43
CA VAL A 136 7.34 2.36 21.31
C VAL A 136 5.86 2.28 21.60
N ALA A 137 5.05 2.63 20.60
CA ALA A 137 3.61 2.49 20.62
C ALA A 137 3.23 1.02 20.36
N THR A 138 2.53 0.38 21.30
CA THR A 138 2.13 -1.01 21.20
C THR A 138 0.80 -1.32 21.87
N ARG A 139 0.02 -2.20 21.23
CA ARG A 139 -1.12 -2.87 21.86
C ARG A 139 -0.66 -4.01 22.76
N THR A 140 -1.42 -4.31 23.80
CA THR A 140 -1.15 -5.39 24.76
C THR A 140 -1.42 -6.74 24.13
N ASN A 141 -2.58 -6.89 23.47
CA ASN A 141 -2.93 -8.11 22.75
C ASN A 141 -2.53 -8.02 21.28
N ARG A 142 -1.28 -8.44 20.99
CA ARG A 142 -0.75 -8.59 19.63
C ARG A 142 -1.01 -10.00 19.13
N THR A 143 -1.79 -10.14 18.05
CA THR A 143 -1.81 -11.39 17.30
C THR A 143 -0.47 -11.56 16.58
N PRO A 144 0.34 -12.59 16.90
CA PRO A 144 1.62 -12.79 16.27
C PRO A 144 1.41 -13.06 14.78
N ARG A 145 1.89 -12.12 13.95
CA ARG A 145 1.99 -12.34 12.50
C ARG A 145 3.11 -13.37 12.31
N LYS A 146 2.78 -14.56 11.80
CA LYS A 146 3.80 -15.53 11.42
C LYS A 146 4.75 -14.80 10.47
N LYS A 147 6.03 -14.70 10.84
CA LYS A 147 7.07 -14.27 9.89
C LYS A 147 7.01 -15.29 8.77
N ASN A 148 6.56 -14.88 7.58
CA ASN A 148 6.71 -15.72 6.40
C ASN A 148 8.19 -16.13 6.36
N LYS A 149 8.47 -17.45 6.28
CA LYS A 149 9.83 -17.91 6.01
C LYS A 149 10.28 -17.10 4.80
N LYS A 150 11.34 -16.30 4.93
CA LYS A 150 11.85 -15.52 3.81
C LYS A 150 12.14 -16.54 2.72
N ASN A 151 11.42 -16.46 1.60
CA ASN A 151 11.80 -17.22 0.43
C ASN A 151 13.27 -16.88 0.17
N ARG A 152 14.13 -17.91 0.11
CA ARG A 152 15.56 -17.72 -0.18
C ARG A 152 15.80 -17.16 -1.58
N ILE A 153 14.76 -17.18 -2.41
CA ILE A 153 14.76 -16.58 -3.74
C ILE A 153 14.87 -15.06 -3.57
N PRO A 154 15.92 -14.43 -4.14
CA PRO A 154 16.03 -12.98 -4.18
C PRO A 154 14.76 -12.36 -4.76
N LYS A 155 14.32 -11.23 -4.21
CA LYS A 155 13.13 -10.52 -4.71
C LYS A 155 13.35 -9.79 -6.04
N HIS A 156 14.57 -9.82 -6.56
CA HIS A 156 14.93 -9.17 -7.81
C HIS A 156 15.22 -10.23 -8.87
N PHE A 157 15.04 -9.84 -10.13
CA PHE A 157 15.43 -10.66 -11.26
C PHE A 157 16.97 -10.83 -11.27
N PRO A 158 17.49 -12.01 -11.65
CA PRO A 158 18.93 -12.23 -11.79
C PRO A 158 19.53 -11.33 -12.89
N ALA A 159 20.56 -10.55 -12.54
CA ALA A 159 21.12 -9.51 -13.41
C ALA A 159 21.78 -10.08 -14.68
N ASP A 160 22.43 -11.23 -14.56
CA ASP A 160 23.05 -12.00 -15.65
C ASP A 160 22.05 -12.49 -16.70
N LYS A 161 20.78 -12.66 -16.30
CA LYS A 161 19.70 -13.14 -17.19
C LYS A 161 18.93 -12.03 -17.90
N VAL A 162 19.18 -10.76 -17.57
CA VAL A 162 18.42 -9.63 -18.12
C VAL A 162 18.55 -9.56 -19.65
N LEU A 163 19.77 -9.66 -20.16
CA LEU A 163 20.01 -9.59 -21.61
C LEU A 163 19.42 -10.80 -22.35
N GLU A 164 19.47 -11.99 -21.74
CA GLU A 164 18.85 -13.21 -22.27
C GLU A 164 17.34 -13.03 -22.40
N LEU A 165 16.68 -12.51 -21.36
CA LEU A 165 15.24 -12.22 -21.36
C LEU A 165 14.86 -11.20 -22.44
N ILE A 166 15.63 -10.13 -22.60
CA ILE A 166 15.36 -9.12 -23.63
C ILE A 166 15.51 -9.73 -25.02
N ARG A 167 16.54 -10.53 -25.27
CA ARG A 167 16.74 -11.18 -26.59
C ARG A 167 15.63 -12.18 -26.91
N ALA A 168 15.15 -12.90 -25.90
CA ALA A 168 14.09 -13.90 -26.03
C ALA A 168 12.69 -13.32 -26.30
N ALA A 169 12.44 -12.03 -26.00
CA ALA A 169 11.17 -11.40 -26.32
C ALA A 169 10.91 -11.40 -27.83
N SER A 170 9.68 -11.72 -28.25
CA SER A 170 9.34 -11.85 -29.67
C SER A 170 9.19 -10.51 -30.39
N SER A 171 8.62 -9.51 -29.70
CA SER A 171 8.31 -8.21 -30.30
C SER A 171 9.34 -7.15 -29.94
N THR A 172 9.67 -6.26 -30.90
CA THR A 172 10.53 -5.11 -30.64
C THR A 172 9.98 -4.21 -29.54
N ARG A 173 8.66 -4.07 -29.45
CA ARG A 173 7.98 -3.32 -28.39
C ARG A 173 8.36 -3.86 -27.00
N ASP A 174 8.28 -5.18 -26.82
CA ASP A 174 8.55 -5.79 -25.51
C ASP A 174 10.04 -5.69 -25.16
N LYS A 175 10.93 -5.81 -26.16
CA LYS A 175 12.38 -5.58 -25.98
C LYS A 175 12.65 -4.17 -25.46
N LEU A 176 12.07 -3.16 -26.10
CA LEU A 176 12.23 -1.75 -25.70
C LEU A 176 11.61 -1.49 -24.32
N PHE A 177 10.44 -2.06 -24.03
CA PHE A 177 9.81 -1.95 -22.73
C PHE A 177 10.68 -2.55 -21.61
N LEU A 178 11.25 -3.74 -21.83
CA LEU A 178 12.17 -4.36 -20.86
C LEU A 178 13.47 -3.57 -20.69
N LEU A 179 14.01 -2.98 -21.77
CA LEU A 179 15.17 -2.08 -21.67
C LEU A 179 14.88 -0.88 -20.76
N LEU A 180 13.71 -0.27 -20.91
CA LEU A 180 13.28 0.84 -20.06
C LEU A 180 13.12 0.44 -18.60
N LEU A 181 12.59 -0.75 -18.31
CA LEU A 181 12.43 -1.23 -16.93
C LEU A 181 13.78 -1.56 -16.27
N PHE A 182 14.64 -2.33 -16.94
CA PHE A 182 15.88 -2.81 -16.33
C PHE A 182 17.00 -1.77 -16.31
N PHE A 183 17.14 -0.97 -17.38
CA PHE A 183 18.23 -0.01 -17.51
C PHE A 183 17.77 1.44 -17.29
N GLY A 184 16.50 1.75 -17.55
CA GLY A 184 15.93 3.07 -17.27
C GLY A 184 15.46 3.25 -15.82
N GLY A 185 15.39 2.16 -15.03
CA GLY A 185 14.94 2.20 -13.64
C GLY A 185 13.46 2.62 -13.49
N LEU A 186 12.68 2.53 -14.57
CA LEU A 186 11.28 2.92 -14.58
C LEU A 186 10.43 1.94 -13.77
N ARG A 187 9.41 2.47 -13.07
CA ARG A 187 8.37 1.63 -12.49
C ARG A 187 7.56 0.99 -13.60
N LYS A 188 7.00 -0.21 -13.34
CA LYS A 188 6.18 -0.94 -14.31
C LYS A 188 5.05 -0.12 -14.96
N SER A 189 4.53 0.90 -14.26
CA SER A 189 3.44 1.73 -14.73
C SER A 189 3.89 2.98 -15.51
N GLU A 190 5.11 3.45 -15.29
CA GLU A 190 5.63 4.68 -15.89
C GLU A 190 5.73 4.64 -17.42
N PRO A 191 6.17 3.54 -18.07
CA PRO A 191 6.22 3.49 -19.53
C PRO A 191 4.84 3.63 -20.19
N PHE A 192 3.74 3.34 -19.50
CA PHE A 192 2.39 3.52 -20.05
C PHE A 192 1.95 4.98 -20.15
N HIS A 193 2.73 5.89 -19.58
CA HIS A 193 2.53 7.34 -19.63
C HIS A 193 3.52 8.03 -20.56
N LEU A 194 4.37 7.28 -21.28
CA LEU A 194 5.31 7.85 -22.25
C LEU A 194 4.59 8.23 -23.54
N TYR A 195 4.90 9.43 -24.03
CA TYR A 195 4.47 9.95 -25.32
C TYR A 195 5.66 9.87 -26.28
N VAL A 196 5.39 9.81 -27.59
CA VAL A 196 6.46 9.75 -28.60
C VAL A 196 7.43 10.93 -28.46
N THR A 197 6.90 12.11 -28.12
CA THR A 197 7.67 13.36 -27.90
C THR A 197 8.63 13.33 -26.71
N ASP A 198 8.44 12.37 -25.79
CA ASP A 198 9.28 12.20 -24.60
C ASP A 198 10.61 11.50 -24.91
N ILE A 199 10.68 10.83 -26.06
CA ILE A 199 11.85 10.09 -26.51
C ILE A 199 12.57 10.94 -27.55
N ARG A 200 13.79 11.37 -27.23
CA ARG A 200 14.60 12.20 -28.12
C ARG A 200 15.99 11.59 -28.27
N ILE A 201 16.56 11.63 -29.46
CA ILE A 201 17.94 11.21 -29.68
C ILE A 201 18.85 12.43 -29.48
N ARG A 202 19.84 12.31 -28.59
CA ARG A 202 20.89 13.31 -28.37
C ARG A 202 22.24 12.61 -28.41
N ASN A 203 23.13 13.07 -29.29
CA ASN A 203 24.49 12.51 -29.47
C ASN A 203 24.49 10.97 -29.67
N GLY A 204 23.54 10.46 -30.47
CA GLY A 204 23.40 9.02 -30.72
C GLY A 204 22.79 8.21 -29.57
N VAL A 205 22.41 8.85 -28.45
CA VAL A 205 21.80 8.20 -27.29
C VAL A 205 20.32 8.58 -27.19
N ALA A 206 19.46 7.59 -26.93
CA ALA A 206 18.06 7.82 -26.63
C ALA A 206 17.91 8.40 -25.22
N VAL A 207 17.36 9.62 -25.14
CA VAL A 207 16.99 10.30 -23.90
C VAL A 207 15.50 10.20 -23.72
N VAL A 208 15.08 9.58 -22.62
CA VAL A 208 13.67 9.37 -22.27
C VAL A 208 13.31 10.30 -21.13
N ARG A 209 12.36 11.21 -21.36
CA ARG A 209 11.88 12.15 -20.35
C ARG A 209 10.55 11.67 -19.76
N LEU A 210 10.55 11.29 -18.49
CA LEU A 210 9.30 11.12 -17.77
C LEU A 210 8.71 12.48 -17.40
N ALA A 211 7.44 12.70 -17.72
CA ALA A 211 6.67 13.84 -17.27
C ALA A 211 5.42 13.36 -16.53
N ASP A 212 4.90 14.21 -15.64
CA ASP A 212 3.68 13.91 -14.89
C ASP A 212 2.52 13.58 -15.85
N PRO A 213 1.75 12.50 -15.64
CA PRO A 213 0.71 12.07 -16.57
C PRO A 213 -0.47 13.03 -16.65
N VAL A 214 -0.63 13.95 -15.68
CA VAL A 214 -1.68 14.96 -15.65
C VAL A 214 -1.11 16.32 -16.03
N GLU A 215 -0.15 16.81 -15.25
CA GLU A 215 0.37 18.19 -15.33
C GLU A 215 1.56 18.33 -16.30
N GLY A 216 2.03 17.22 -16.87
CA GLY A 216 3.15 17.25 -17.81
C GLY A 216 2.81 18.11 -19.03
N VAL A 217 3.69 19.06 -19.35
CA VAL A 217 3.53 19.93 -20.53
C VAL A 217 3.65 19.09 -21.80
N HIS A 218 2.68 19.26 -22.70
CA HIS A 218 2.65 18.63 -24.01
C HIS A 218 2.32 19.64 -25.10
N GLU A 219 2.90 19.43 -26.28
CA GLU A 219 2.68 20.26 -27.46
C GLU A 219 2.17 19.33 -28.58
N TRP A 220 1.06 19.70 -29.21
CA TRP A 220 0.42 18.90 -30.26
C TRP A 220 -0.11 19.80 -31.37
N ASP A 221 -0.40 19.20 -32.52
CA ASP A 221 -0.92 19.91 -33.68
C ASP A 221 -2.35 19.47 -33.99
N GLU A 222 -3.25 20.43 -34.12
CA GLU A 222 -4.66 20.24 -34.43
C GLU A 222 -5.01 20.81 -35.80
N LYS A 223 -5.67 20.00 -36.62
CA LYS A 223 -5.92 20.30 -38.05
C LYS A 223 -6.55 21.67 -38.30
N TYR A 224 -7.37 22.17 -37.37
CA TYR A 224 -8.12 23.42 -37.52
C TYR A 224 -7.62 24.57 -36.63
N VAL A 225 -6.88 24.28 -35.56
CA VAL A 225 -6.43 25.27 -34.56
C VAL A 225 -4.91 25.50 -34.63
N GLY A 226 -4.19 24.65 -35.35
CA GLY A 226 -2.74 24.67 -35.45
C GLY A 226 -2.06 24.15 -34.19
N LYS A 227 -0.84 24.62 -33.92
CA LYS A 227 -0.01 24.18 -32.80
C LYS A 227 -0.60 24.64 -31.47
N GLN A 228 -0.88 23.67 -30.61
CA GLN A 228 -1.35 23.87 -29.25
C GLN A 228 -0.26 23.49 -28.25
N LYS A 229 -0.35 24.09 -27.06
CA LYS A 229 0.50 23.78 -25.91
C LYS A 229 -0.36 23.80 -24.66
N GLY A 230 -0.24 22.75 -23.86
CA GLY A 230 -1.04 22.60 -22.66
C GLY A 230 -0.54 21.45 -21.80
N THR A 231 -1.39 21.00 -20.89
CA THR A 231 -1.15 19.82 -20.06
C THR A 231 -1.51 18.54 -20.81
N ARG A 232 -1.01 17.39 -20.34
CA ARG A 232 -1.42 16.08 -20.86
C ARG A 232 -2.90 15.81 -20.64
N LEU A 233 -3.47 16.31 -19.54
CA LEU A 233 -4.91 16.24 -19.29
C LEU A 233 -5.68 16.95 -20.41
N GLU A 234 -5.33 18.20 -20.71
CA GLU A 234 -5.98 19.00 -21.77
C GLU A 234 -5.87 18.31 -23.12
N PHE A 235 -4.67 17.82 -23.47
CA PHE A 235 -4.47 17.08 -24.71
C PHE A 235 -5.36 15.85 -24.84
N LEU A 236 -5.43 15.02 -23.78
CA LEU A 236 -6.24 13.80 -23.79
C LEU A 236 -7.74 14.11 -23.88
N GLN A 237 -8.20 15.14 -23.18
CA GLN A 237 -9.60 15.57 -23.21
C GLN A 237 -9.97 16.13 -24.58
N GLN A 238 -9.18 17.05 -25.13
CA GLN A 238 -9.49 17.73 -26.39
C GLN A 238 -9.42 16.77 -27.58
N ARG A 239 -8.39 15.92 -27.65
CA ARG A 239 -8.15 15.09 -28.83
C ARG A 239 -8.86 13.74 -28.80
N TYR A 240 -9.02 13.14 -27.62
CA TYR A 240 -9.54 11.78 -27.48
C TYR A 240 -10.75 11.68 -26.55
N ASN A 241 -11.16 12.78 -25.89
CA ASN A 241 -12.17 12.76 -24.84
C ASN A 241 -11.85 11.73 -23.74
N LEU A 242 -10.58 11.62 -23.37
CA LEU A 242 -10.07 10.68 -22.37
C LEU A 242 -9.51 11.41 -21.15
N GLY A 243 -9.59 10.74 -20.00
CA GLY A 243 -8.88 11.14 -18.79
C GLY A 243 -7.51 10.44 -18.67
N PRO A 244 -6.64 10.94 -17.77
CA PRO A 244 -5.32 10.38 -17.56
C PRO A 244 -5.42 9.03 -16.83
N ARG A 245 -4.61 8.06 -17.25
CA ARG A 245 -4.70 6.64 -16.83
C ARG A 245 -4.48 6.42 -15.33
N ASN A 246 -3.76 7.30 -14.67
CA ASN A 246 -3.50 7.27 -13.22
C ASN A 246 -4.69 7.72 -12.36
N LYS A 247 -5.73 8.31 -12.99
CA LYS A 247 -6.97 8.74 -12.31
C LYS A 247 -8.15 7.81 -12.58
N LEU A 248 -7.99 6.83 -13.46
CA LEU A 248 -9.00 5.81 -13.71
C LEU A 248 -9.22 4.95 -12.46
N ASP A 249 -10.39 4.32 -12.35
CA ASP A 249 -10.63 3.36 -11.27
C ASP A 249 -9.58 2.22 -11.32
N PRO A 250 -9.04 1.75 -10.18
CA PRO A 250 -8.04 0.69 -10.17
C PRO A 250 -8.45 -0.62 -10.83
N SER A 251 -9.76 -0.88 -11.00
CA SER A 251 -10.30 -2.03 -11.72
C SER A 251 -10.42 -1.81 -13.23
N HIS A 252 -10.27 -0.56 -13.69
CA HIS A 252 -10.37 -0.22 -15.10
C HIS A 252 -9.20 -0.84 -15.90
N PRO A 253 -9.42 -1.49 -17.05
CA PRO A 253 -8.37 -2.17 -17.81
C PRO A 253 -7.20 -1.27 -18.25
N LEU A 254 -7.48 0.01 -18.48
CA LEU A 254 -6.47 1.02 -18.87
C LEU A 254 -5.83 1.75 -17.68
N HIS A 255 -6.18 1.41 -16.44
CA HIS A 255 -5.59 2.08 -15.28
C HIS A 255 -4.09 1.77 -15.16
N ALA A 256 -3.29 2.83 -15.02
CA ALA A 256 -1.86 2.73 -14.80
C ALA A 256 -1.45 3.71 -13.70
N GLY A 257 -0.86 3.22 -12.61
CA GLY A 257 -0.40 4.06 -11.50
C GLY A 257 0.74 5.02 -11.87
N TRP A 258 1.12 5.89 -10.95
CA TRP A 258 2.22 6.86 -11.07
C TRP A 258 3.14 6.73 -9.84
#